data_AF-A0A851IM62-F1
#
_entry.id   AF-A0A851IM62-F1
#
_cell.length_a   1.000
_cell.length_b   1.000
_cell.length_c   1.000
_cell.angle_alpha   90.00
_cell.angle_beta   90.00
_cell.angle_gamma   90.00
#
_symmetry.space_group_name_H-M   'P 1'
#
loop_
_entity.id
_entity.type
_entity.pdbx_description
1 polymer ?
#
loop_
_entity_poly.entity_id
_entity_poly.type
_entity_poly.pdbx_seq_one_letter_code
_entity_poly.pdbx_strand_id
1 'polypeptide(L)' 'MNKKERIQGVQVIEVVQVKYLRGSGSEKDPVREVIQYWDLSGKLLAERDSTLIEQTTTNMPDDLRSFYERYFL' A
#
# COMPACT_ATOMS: atom_id res chain seq x y z
N MET A 1 7.12 -26.06 -5.21
CA MET A 1 8.45 -25.49 -4.85
C MET A 1 8.18 -24.21 -4.07
N ASN A 2 8.38 -24.20 -2.75
CA ASN A 2 8.20 -23.00 -1.92
C ASN A 2 9.37 -22.05 -2.14
N LYS A 3 9.12 -20.93 -2.84
CA LYS A 3 10.10 -19.85 -2.99
C LYS A 3 10.27 -19.18 -1.63
N LYS A 4 11.35 -19.51 -0.91
CA LYS A 4 11.72 -18.79 0.32
C LYS A 4 12.02 -17.34 -0.06
N GLU A 5 11.18 -16.41 0.38
CA GLU A 5 11.49 -14.99 0.28
C GLU A 5 12.73 -14.71 1.14
N ARG A 6 13.80 -14.23 0.52
CA ARG A 6 15.05 -13.88 1.18
C ARG A 6 15.32 -12.41 0.94
N ILE A 7 15.39 -11.63 2.01
CA ILE A 7 15.79 -10.21 1.95
C ILE A 7 17.20 -10.15 1.32
N GLN A 8 17.33 -9.40 0.23
CA GLN A 8 18.60 -9.28 -0.50
C GLN A 8 19.42 -8.06 -0.09
N GLY A 9 18.80 -7.08 0.57
CA GLY A 9 19.45 -5.87 1.05
C GLY A 9 18.45 -4.89 1.67
N VAL A 10 18.96 -3.90 2.39
CA VAL A 10 18.21 -2.81 3.00
C VAL A 10 18.96 -1.52 2.73
N GLN A 11 18.25 -0.46 2.39
CA GLN A 11 18.80 0.87 2.17
C GLN A 11 17.89 1.92 2.78
N VAL A 12 18.47 2.92 3.43
CA VAL A 12 17.75 4.14 3.83
C VAL A 12 17.75 5.09 2.65
N ILE A 13 16.58 5.59 2.28
CA ILE A 13 16.39 6.58 1.23
C ILE A 13 15.55 7.75 1.74
N GLU A 14 15.86 8.95 1.26
CA GLU A 14 15.05 10.15 1.49
C GLU A 14 13.91 10.21 0.47
N VAL A 15 12.74 10.67 0.93
CA VAL A 15 11.51 10.74 0.14
C VAL A 15 10.72 12.00 0.49
N VAL A 16 9.89 12.46 -0.45
CA VAL A 16 8.82 13.42 -0.16
C VAL A 16 7.57 12.65 0.23
N GLN A 17 7.06 12.90 1.45
CA GLN A 17 5.81 12.31 1.92
C GLN A 17 4.66 13.30 1.74
N VAL A 18 3.58 12.86 1.08
CA VAL A 18 2.35 13.63 0.92
C VAL A 18 1.22 12.93 1.66
N LYS A 19 0.49 13.68 2.49
CA LYS A 19 -0.72 13.22 3.19
C LYS A 19 -1.90 14.08 2.76
N TYR A 20 -2.98 13.45 2.32
CA TYR A 20 -4.19 14.16 1.91
C TYR A 20 -5.43 13.30 2.08
N LEU A 21 -6.59 13.95 2.08
CA LEU A 21 -7.88 13.28 2.11
C LEU A 21 -8.36 13.00 0.69
N ARG A 22 -8.83 11.77 0.45
CA ARG A 22 -9.42 11.33 -0.82
C ARG A 22 -10.82 10.80 -0.55
N GLY A 23 -11.73 11.01 -1.49
CA GLY A 23 -13.09 10.50 -1.49
C GLY A 23 -14.15 11.61 -1.54
N SER A 24 -15.31 11.27 -2.10
CA SER A 24 -16.48 12.16 -2.22
C SER A 24 -17.28 12.27 -0.92
N GLY A 25 -17.08 11.36 0.03
CA GLY A 25 -17.86 11.30 1.27
C GLY A 25 -19.19 10.55 1.14
N SER A 26 -19.43 9.93 -0.02
CA SER A 26 -20.55 9.01 -0.20
C SER A 26 -20.26 7.65 0.43
N GLU A 27 -21.29 6.84 0.67
CA GLU A 27 -21.12 5.46 1.17
C GLU A 27 -20.24 4.60 0.27
N LYS A 28 -20.27 4.84 -1.04
CA LYS A 28 -19.48 4.10 -2.03
C LYS A 28 -18.04 4.60 -2.17
N ASP A 29 -17.75 5.81 -1.67
CA ASP A 29 -16.44 6.44 -1.74
C ASP A 29 -16.23 7.36 -0.52
N PRO A 30 -16.00 6.75 0.66
CA PRO A 30 -15.83 7.48 1.91
C PRO A 30 -14.54 8.30 1.89
N VAL A 31 -14.58 9.43 2.61
CA VAL A 31 -13.38 10.25 2.85
C VAL A 31 -12.42 9.47 3.73
N ARG A 32 -11.16 9.39 3.30
CA ARG A 32 -10.08 8.68 4.00
C ARG A 32 -8.73 9.35 3.77
N GLU A 33 -7.78 9.04 4.63
CA GLU A 33 -6.39 9.48 4.45
C GLU A 33 -5.68 8.61 3.39
N VAL A 34 -4.96 9.26 2.49
CA VAL A 34 -4.04 8.64 1.55
C VAL A 34 -2.64 9.19 1.83
N ILE A 35 -1.67 8.28 1.92
CA ILE A 35 -0.26 8.63 2.12
C ILE A 35 0.53 8.20 0.89
N GLN A 36 1.28 9.12 0.29
CA GLN A 36 2.15 8.84 -0.84
C GLN A 36 3.61 9.15 -0.48
N TYR A 37 4.52 8.39 -1.06
CA TYR A 37 5.95 8.59 -0.99
C TYR A 37 6.49 8.79 -2.40
N TRP A 38 7.21 9.89 -2.61
CA TRP A 38 7.77 10.28 -3.89
C TRP A 38 9.29 10.39 -3.78
N ASP A 39 10.00 10.15 -4.87
CA ASP A 39 11.39 10.56 -4.95
C ASP A 39 11.48 12.10 -5.13
N LEU A 40 12.69 12.62 -4.96
CA LEU A 40 12.95 14.06 -5.05
C LEU A 40 12.78 14.63 -6.47
N SER A 41 12.69 13.76 -7.49
CA SER A 41 12.45 14.13 -8.88
C SER A 41 10.97 14.13 -9.27
N GLY A 42 10.07 13.80 -8.32
CA GLY A 42 8.62 13.75 -8.56
C GLY A 42 8.12 12.43 -9.12
N LYS A 43 8.84 11.32 -8.97
CA LYS A 43 8.34 9.97 -9.28
C LYS A 43 7.68 9.34 -8.06
N LEU A 44 6.46 8.80 -8.23
CA LEU A 44 5.77 8.07 -7.18
C LEU A 44 6.48 6.73 -6.88
N LEU A 45 6.82 6.49 -5.62
CA LEU A 45 7.47 5.28 -5.13
C LEU A 45 6.48 4.30 -4.51
N ALA A 46 5.54 4.82 -3.71
CA ALA A 46 4.51 4.02 -3.06
C ALA A 46 3.29 4.88 -2.68
N GLU A 47 2.11 4.25 -2.65
CA GLU A 47 0.88 4.82 -2.12
C GLU A 47 0.28 3.84 -1.11
N ARG A 48 -0.13 4.36 0.05
CA ARG A 48 -0.97 3.68 1.01
C ARG A 48 -2.35 4.32 0.98
N ASP A 49 -3.29 3.61 0.38
CA ASP A 49 -4.72 3.92 0.39
C ASP A 49 -5.46 2.69 0.92
N SER A 50 -6.23 2.87 2.00
CA SER A 50 -6.94 1.78 2.66
C SER A 50 -7.93 1.07 1.72
N THR A 51 -8.51 1.76 0.73
CA THR A 51 -9.45 1.13 -0.22
C THR A 51 -8.75 0.32 -1.31
N LEU A 52 -7.46 0.59 -1.60
CA LEU A 52 -6.69 -0.22 -2.54
C LEU A 52 -6.31 -1.58 -1.95
N ILE A 53 -6.17 -1.66 -0.62
CA ILE A 53 -5.89 -2.91 0.09
C ILE A 53 -7.07 -3.88 -0.04
N GLU A 54 -8.31 -3.39 0.03
CA GLU A 54 -9.53 -4.20 -0.11
C GLU A 54 -9.74 -4.74 -1.54
N GLN A 55 -9.43 -3.94 -2.57
CA GLN A 55 -9.56 -4.38 -3.97
C GLN A 55 -8.49 -5.40 -4.38
N THR A 56 -7.31 -5.34 -3.75
CA THR A 56 -6.24 -6.32 -3.98
C THR A 56 -6.46 -7.61 -3.20
N THR A 57 -6.98 -7.57 -1.98
CA THR A 57 -7.34 -8.79 -1.21
C THR A 57 -8.54 -9.54 -1.80
N THR A 58 -9.50 -8.85 -2.42
CA THR A 58 -10.65 -9.49 -3.08
C THR A 58 -10.24 -10.41 -4.23
N ASN A 59 -9.11 -10.11 -4.88
CA ASN A 59 -8.57 -10.89 -6.00
C ASN A 59 -7.32 -11.69 -5.62
N MET A 60 -6.94 -11.73 -4.34
CA MET A 60 -5.82 -12.56 -3.88
C MET A 60 -6.27 -14.02 -3.77
N PRO A 61 -5.44 -14.97 -4.22
CA PRO A 61 -5.66 -16.36 -3.87
C PRO A 61 -5.55 -16.52 -2.34
N ASP A 62 -6.32 -17.46 -1.79
CA ASP A 62 -6.52 -17.62 -0.34
C ASP A 62 -5.19 -17.76 0.46
N ASP A 63 -4.14 -18.25 -0.17
CA ASP A 63 -2.81 -18.45 0.41
C ASP A 63 -2.03 -17.14 0.67
N LEU A 64 -2.32 -16.07 -0.07
CA LEU A 64 -1.68 -14.76 0.09
C LEU A 64 -2.46 -13.83 1.03
N ARG A 65 -3.77 -14.06 1.19
CA ARG A 65 -4.63 -13.24 2.05
C ARG A 65 -4.17 -13.25 3.52
N SER A 66 -3.85 -14.44 4.04
CA SER A 66 -3.41 -14.62 5.43
C SER A 66 -2.07 -13.95 5.75
N PHE A 67 -1.19 -13.83 4.74
CA PHE A 67 0.07 -13.10 4.89
C PHE A 67 -0.18 -11.58 4.96
N TYR A 68 -1.00 -11.04 4.07
CA TYR A 68 -1.29 -9.61 4.04
C TYR A 68 -2.02 -9.11 5.28
N GLU A 69 -3.02 -9.84 5.76
CA GLU A 69 -3.76 -9.46 6.98
C GLU A 69 -2.89 -9.49 8.25
N ARG A 70 -1.78 -10.25 8.27
CA ARG A 70 -0.89 -10.34 9.44
C ARG A 70 0.16 -9.22 9.52
N TYR A 71 0.60 -8.70 8.38
CA TYR A 71 1.76 -7.80 8.34
C TYR A 71 1.41 -6.36 7.96
N PHE A 72 0.23 -6.12 7.39
CA PHE A 72 -0.19 -4.81 6.91
C PHE A 72 -1.48 -4.27 7.56
N LEU A 73 -2.16 -5.09 8.37
CA LEU A 73 -3.22 -4.72 9.32
C LEU A 73 -2.73 -5.01 10.75
#